data_AF-A0A0R3SW49-F1
#
_entry.id   AF-A0A0R3SW49-F1
#
_cell.length_a   1.000
_cell.length_b   1.000
_cell.length_c   1.000
_cell.angle_alpha   90.00
_cell.angle_beta   90.00
_cell.angle_gamma   90.00
#
_symmetry.space_group_name_H-M   'P 1'
#
loop_
_entity.id
_entity.type
_entity.pdbx_description
1 polymer ?
#
loop_
_entity_poly.entity_id
_entity_poly.type
_entity_poly.pdbx_seq_one_letter_code
_entity_poly.pdbx_strand_id
1 'polypeptide(L)'
;MSTSISSLNSLFSFTSPAVKRLLGWKQGDEEEKWAEKAVDSLVKKLKKKKGALEALERALSNPGEPSECVTIPRSLDGRLQVSHRKGLPHVIYCRVWRWPDLQSHHELKPLDICRFPFSAKENEVCINPYHYKRVESPVLPPVLVPRHSEYPSMPAVLPGLSTESIGTGVMHPPQIPMLMGTPYGAPVSTEPSMPYNVTYPQGFTQTSPLAPTTPVSCGASPSASLPPPQDAHPVNYQEPKYWCSIVYYELNTRVGEAFFASQPSIVIDGFTDPSNNSDRFCLGLLSNVNRNSTIENTRRHIGKGVHLYYVGGEVFAECLSDSSIFVQSRNCNHRHNFNLTTVCKIPPGCSLKIFSNQEFAQLLRRTVSHGFEAVYELTKMCTIRMSFVKGWGAEYHRQDVTSTPCWVEIHLNGPLQWLDRVLTQMGTPRNPISSVS
;
A
#
# COMPACT_ATOMS: atom_id res chain seq x y z
N MET A 1 -6.90 32.61 -57.42
CA MET A 1 -5.94 32.66 -56.30
C MET A 1 -6.41 31.71 -55.21
N SER A 2 -5.61 30.65 -55.00
CA SER A 2 -5.40 29.91 -53.75
C SER A 2 -6.61 29.34 -52.99
N THR A 3 -7.13 28.19 -53.46
CA THR A 3 -7.70 27.17 -52.58
C THR A 3 -6.56 26.31 -52.06
N SER A 4 -6.16 26.56 -50.81
CA SER A 4 -5.01 25.93 -50.16
C SER A 4 -5.26 24.45 -49.83
N ILE A 5 -4.49 23.62 -50.52
CA ILE A 5 -3.86 22.34 -50.15
C ILE A 5 -3.88 22.06 -48.62
N SER A 6 -5.03 21.64 -48.09
CA SER A 6 -5.16 21.29 -46.65
C SER A 6 -5.68 19.87 -46.43
N SER A 7 -6.22 19.22 -47.47
CA SER A 7 -6.97 17.95 -47.31
C SER A 7 -6.22 16.70 -47.76
N LEU A 8 -4.96 16.80 -48.19
CA LEU A 8 -4.19 15.64 -48.71
C LEU A 8 -3.08 15.13 -47.78
N ASN A 9 -2.80 15.79 -46.67
CA ASN A 9 -1.77 15.36 -45.72
C ASN A 9 -2.27 14.30 -44.70
N SER A 10 -3.52 13.82 -44.80
CA SER A 10 -4.11 12.87 -43.85
C SER A 10 -4.26 11.44 -44.40
N LEU A 11 -3.87 11.15 -45.64
CA LEU A 11 -4.22 9.87 -46.30
C LEU A 11 -3.14 8.77 -46.26
N PHE A 12 -1.94 9.04 -45.72
CA PHE A 12 -0.89 8.01 -45.63
C PHE A 12 -0.07 8.12 -44.34
N SER A 13 -0.67 7.80 -43.19
CA SER A 13 0.13 7.24 -42.09
C SER A 13 0.45 5.79 -42.46
N PHE A 14 1.64 5.55 -43.02
CA PHE A 14 2.13 4.19 -43.32
C PHE A 14 2.47 3.47 -42.01
N THR A 15 1.46 3.08 -41.24
CA THR A 15 1.63 2.12 -40.16
C THR A 15 2.00 0.77 -40.76
N SER A 16 3.10 0.19 -40.28
CA SER A 16 3.56 -1.12 -40.74
C SER A 16 2.43 -2.16 -40.58
N PRO A 17 2.27 -3.12 -41.51
CA PRO A 17 1.24 -4.17 -41.38
C PRO A 17 1.26 -4.90 -40.04
N ALA A 18 2.45 -5.09 -39.45
CA ALA A 18 2.61 -5.67 -38.12
C ALA A 18 2.03 -4.77 -37.01
N VAL A 19 2.19 -3.44 -37.12
CA VAL A 19 1.62 -2.49 -36.15
C VAL A 19 0.10 -2.52 -36.22
N LYS A 20 -0.48 -2.48 -37.43
CA LYS A 20 -1.94 -2.60 -37.62
C LYS A 20 -2.47 -3.90 -37.02
N ARG A 21 -1.79 -5.03 -37.25
CA ARG A 21 -2.16 -6.33 -36.69
C ARG A 21 -2.14 -6.31 -35.16
N LEU A 22 -1.03 -5.85 -34.56
CA LEU A 22 -0.88 -5.79 -33.11
C LEU A 22 -1.88 -4.83 -32.43
N LEU A 23 -2.26 -3.75 -33.11
CA LEU A 23 -3.32 -2.84 -32.64
C LEU A 23 -4.71 -3.48 -32.71
N GLY A 24 -4.91 -4.52 -33.52
CA GLY A 24 -6.17 -5.28 -33.55
C GLY A 24 -6.52 -5.99 -32.24
N TRP A 25 -5.56 -6.23 -31.35
CA TRP A 25 -5.79 -6.76 -30.00
C TRP A 25 -5.80 -5.68 -28.90
N LYS A 26 -5.65 -4.40 -29.25
CA LYS A 26 -5.67 -3.30 -28.28
C LYS A 26 -7.00 -3.32 -27.52
N GLN A 27 -6.92 -3.04 -26.22
CA GLN A 27 -8.09 -2.86 -25.36
C GLN A 27 -8.38 -1.37 -25.14
N GLY A 28 -9.68 -1.05 -25.05
CA GLY A 28 -10.21 0.31 -24.87
C GLY A 28 -9.98 1.24 -26.06
N ASP A 29 -10.80 2.29 -26.16
CA ASP A 29 -10.73 3.24 -27.28
C ASP A 29 -9.92 4.50 -26.93
N GLU A 30 -9.68 4.73 -25.65
CA GLU A 30 -8.90 5.87 -25.19
C GLU A 30 -7.43 5.75 -25.60
N GLU A 31 -6.83 6.90 -25.95
CA GLU A 31 -5.39 7.06 -26.25
C GLU A 31 -4.85 6.30 -27.47
N GLU A 32 -5.64 6.16 -28.54
CA GLU A 32 -5.25 5.43 -29.76
C GLU A 32 -3.89 5.86 -30.35
N LYS A 33 -3.67 7.17 -30.52
CA LYS A 33 -2.38 7.72 -31.02
C LYS A 33 -1.19 7.36 -30.13
N TRP A 34 -1.41 7.21 -28.82
CA TRP A 34 -0.35 6.81 -27.90
C TRP A 34 -0.05 5.32 -28.04
N ALA A 35 -1.09 4.48 -28.12
CA ALA A 35 -0.93 3.05 -28.31
C ALA A 35 -0.25 2.72 -29.65
N GLU A 36 -0.61 3.42 -30.72
CA GLU A 36 0.03 3.30 -32.04
C GLU A 36 1.55 3.56 -31.94
N LYS A 37 1.96 4.63 -31.26
CA LYS A 37 3.38 4.94 -31.01
C LYS A 37 4.07 3.89 -30.13
N ALA A 38 3.38 3.36 -29.11
CA ALA A 38 3.91 2.33 -28.22
C ALA A 38 4.19 1.02 -28.98
N VAL A 39 3.25 0.60 -29.81
CA VAL A 39 3.32 -0.62 -30.63
C VAL A 39 4.33 -0.45 -31.76
N ASP A 40 4.38 0.70 -32.44
CA ASP A 40 5.39 0.97 -33.47
C ASP A 40 6.83 0.89 -32.91
N SER A 41 7.07 1.51 -31.76
CA SER A 41 8.36 1.42 -31.05
C SER A 41 8.69 -0.02 -30.66
N LEU A 42 7.69 -0.81 -30.24
CA LEU A 42 7.89 -2.22 -29.90
C LEU A 42 8.27 -3.06 -31.12
N VAL A 43 7.52 -2.93 -32.22
CA VAL A 43 7.75 -3.70 -33.46
C VAL A 43 9.17 -3.48 -33.97
N LYS A 44 9.67 -2.24 -33.91
CA LYS A 44 11.07 -1.91 -34.26
C LYS A 44 12.09 -2.63 -33.37
N LYS A 45 11.78 -2.85 -32.09
CA LYS A 45 12.64 -3.61 -31.16
C LYS A 45 12.56 -5.12 -31.41
N LEU A 46 11.35 -5.67 -31.56
CA LEU A 46 11.15 -7.11 -31.76
C LEU A 46 11.71 -7.61 -33.09
N LYS A 47 11.70 -6.78 -34.15
CA LYS A 47 12.35 -7.12 -35.43
C LYS A 47 13.85 -7.40 -35.33
N LYS A 48 14.51 -6.98 -34.25
CA LYS A 48 15.94 -7.28 -34.00
C LYS A 48 16.16 -8.70 -33.44
N LYS A 49 15.11 -9.36 -32.93
CA LYS A 49 15.16 -10.71 -32.34
C LYS A 49 14.30 -11.65 -33.17
N LYS A 50 14.94 -12.57 -33.89
CA LYS A 50 14.25 -13.53 -34.78
C LYS A 50 13.18 -14.31 -34.00
N GLY A 51 11.95 -14.36 -34.52
CA GLY A 51 10.84 -15.09 -33.90
C GLY A 51 10.09 -14.35 -32.79
N ALA A 52 10.59 -13.20 -32.31
CA ALA A 52 9.98 -12.52 -31.17
C ALA A 52 8.65 -11.84 -31.51
N LEU A 53 8.50 -11.35 -32.74
CA LEU A 53 7.25 -10.75 -33.21
C LEU A 53 6.18 -11.83 -33.39
N GLU A 54 6.54 -12.95 -33.99
CA GLU A 54 5.67 -14.11 -34.19
C GLU A 54 5.24 -14.73 -32.85
N ALA A 55 6.16 -14.81 -31.88
CA ALA A 55 5.85 -15.25 -30.52
C ALA A 55 4.85 -14.32 -29.83
N LEU A 56 4.97 -13.00 -30.01
CA LEU A 56 4.00 -12.04 -29.50
C LEU A 56 2.63 -12.19 -30.17
N GLU A 57 2.59 -12.30 -31.49
CA GLU A 57 1.34 -12.50 -32.24
C GLU A 57 0.66 -13.80 -31.82
N ARG A 58 1.41 -14.88 -31.63
CA ARG A 58 0.90 -16.15 -31.12
C ARG A 58 0.33 -15.99 -29.72
N ALA A 59 1.02 -15.30 -28.82
CA ALA A 59 0.53 -15.06 -27.47
C ALA A 59 -0.76 -14.22 -27.44
N LEU A 60 -0.83 -13.16 -28.25
CA LEU A 60 -2.03 -12.31 -28.37
C LEU A 60 -3.22 -13.03 -29.01
N SER A 61 -2.97 -13.92 -29.97
CA SER A 61 -4.02 -14.68 -30.67
C SER A 61 -4.57 -15.85 -29.85
N ASN A 62 -3.82 -16.36 -28.86
CA ASN A 62 -4.20 -17.52 -28.05
C ASN A 62 -4.16 -17.20 -26.54
N PRO A 63 -5.09 -16.36 -26.04
CA PRO A 63 -5.16 -16.02 -24.63
C PRO A 63 -5.31 -17.26 -23.74
N GLY A 64 -4.50 -17.33 -22.67
CA GLY A 64 -4.58 -18.43 -21.70
C GLY A 64 -3.78 -19.69 -22.07
N GLU A 65 -3.27 -19.79 -23.30
CA GLU A 65 -2.36 -20.89 -23.66
C GLU A 65 -0.91 -20.61 -23.20
N PRO A 66 -0.16 -21.66 -22.83
CA PRO A 66 1.27 -21.52 -22.54
C PRO A 66 2.03 -20.89 -23.71
N SER A 67 2.78 -19.83 -23.43
CA SER A 67 3.58 -19.11 -24.42
C SER A 67 4.96 -18.76 -23.87
N GLU A 68 5.91 -18.54 -24.76
CA GLU A 68 7.27 -18.13 -24.39
C GLU A 68 7.32 -16.64 -23.96
N CYS A 69 8.38 -16.27 -23.25
CA CYS A 69 8.60 -14.86 -22.90
C CYS A 69 8.92 -14.07 -24.17
N VAL A 70 8.18 -12.97 -24.38
CA VAL A 70 8.54 -11.97 -25.38
C VAL A 70 9.30 -10.87 -24.65
N THR A 71 10.57 -10.66 -24.97
CA THR A 71 11.44 -9.75 -24.21
C THR A 71 11.92 -8.56 -25.01
N ILE A 72 12.20 -7.46 -24.31
CA ILE A 72 12.95 -6.31 -24.84
C ILE A 72 14.13 -5.96 -23.90
N PRO A 73 15.19 -5.31 -24.41
CA PRO A 73 16.29 -4.84 -23.56
C PRO A 73 15.81 -3.85 -22.49
N ARG A 74 16.35 -3.97 -21.28
CA ARG A 74 16.12 -3.06 -20.15
C ARG A 74 16.91 -1.77 -20.33
N SER A 75 16.30 -0.61 -20.10
CA SER A 75 17.01 0.67 -20.04
C SER A 75 17.72 0.85 -18.68
N LEU A 76 18.66 1.80 -18.60
CA LEU A 76 19.40 2.11 -17.37
C LEU A 76 18.48 2.47 -16.19
N ASP A 77 17.41 3.22 -16.46
CA ASP A 77 16.39 3.60 -15.46
C ASP A 77 15.21 2.61 -15.40
N GLY A 78 15.25 1.54 -16.19
CA GLY A 78 14.16 0.55 -16.33
C GLY A 78 12.88 1.07 -17.00
N ARG A 79 12.84 2.33 -17.44
CA ARG A 79 11.66 2.97 -18.05
C ARG A 79 11.78 3.08 -19.56
N LEU A 80 10.68 2.80 -20.26
CA LEU A 80 10.52 3.03 -21.69
C LEU A 80 9.81 4.37 -21.92
N GLN A 81 10.39 5.19 -22.79
CA GLN A 81 9.76 6.43 -23.26
C GLN A 81 8.92 6.16 -24.51
N VAL A 82 7.64 6.53 -24.46
CA VAL A 82 6.71 6.53 -25.59
C VAL A 82 6.16 7.94 -25.74
N SER A 83 6.56 8.62 -26.82
CA SER A 83 6.26 10.05 -27.03
C SER A 83 6.77 10.90 -25.84
N HIS A 84 5.87 11.59 -25.13
CA HIS A 84 6.18 12.44 -23.98
C HIS A 84 6.00 11.74 -22.63
N ARG A 85 5.66 10.44 -22.62
CA ARG A 85 5.41 9.67 -21.39
C ARG A 85 6.50 8.63 -21.16
N LYS A 86 6.94 8.49 -19.91
CA LYS A 86 7.84 7.42 -19.47
C LYS A 86 7.05 6.43 -18.61
N GLY A 87 7.18 5.14 -18.87
CA GLY A 87 6.51 4.09 -18.10
C GLY A 87 7.32 2.80 -18.11
N LEU A 88 6.92 1.82 -17.30
CA LEU A 88 7.59 0.52 -17.29
C LEU A 88 7.12 -0.32 -18.49
N PRO A 89 8.02 -1.02 -19.21
CA PRO A 89 7.64 -1.75 -20.43
C PRO A 89 6.49 -2.73 -20.25
N HIS A 90 6.57 -3.59 -19.23
CA HIS A 90 5.55 -4.59 -18.95
C HIS A 90 4.19 -3.96 -18.61
N VAL A 91 4.17 -2.82 -17.89
CA VAL A 91 2.94 -2.06 -17.61
C VAL A 91 2.36 -1.46 -18.89
N ILE A 92 3.19 -0.80 -19.71
CA ILE A 92 2.76 -0.20 -20.98
C ILE A 92 2.05 -1.24 -21.84
N TYR A 93 2.65 -2.41 -22.03
CA TYR A 93 2.12 -3.41 -22.95
C TYR A 93 0.98 -4.24 -22.35
N CYS A 94 0.97 -4.50 -21.03
CA CYS A 94 -0.23 -5.03 -20.37
C CYS A 94 -1.41 -4.05 -20.47
N ARG A 95 -1.15 -2.75 -20.37
CA ARG A 95 -2.17 -1.71 -20.52
C ARG A 95 -2.75 -1.67 -21.92
N VAL A 96 -1.90 -1.78 -22.95
CA VAL A 96 -2.36 -1.78 -24.35
C VAL A 96 -3.26 -2.98 -24.66
N TRP A 97 -2.92 -4.19 -24.20
CA TRP A 97 -3.60 -5.42 -24.68
C TRP A 97 -4.50 -6.14 -23.68
N ARG A 98 -4.53 -5.75 -22.39
CA ARG A 98 -5.37 -6.45 -21.40
C ARG A 98 -6.14 -5.51 -20.49
N TRP A 99 -5.47 -4.54 -19.88
CA TRP A 99 -6.05 -3.72 -18.81
C TRP A 99 -5.85 -2.23 -19.10
N PRO A 100 -6.72 -1.59 -19.91
CA PRO A 100 -6.54 -0.19 -20.33
C PRO A 100 -6.56 0.80 -19.15
N ASP A 101 -7.20 0.39 -18.05
CA ASP A 101 -7.32 1.10 -16.77
C ASP A 101 -6.12 0.86 -15.83
N LEU A 102 -5.13 0.04 -16.21
CA LEU A 102 -3.93 -0.23 -15.42
C LEU A 102 -3.13 1.06 -15.19
N GLN A 103 -2.88 1.40 -13.93
CA GLN A 103 -2.19 2.64 -13.56
C GLN A 103 -0.79 2.39 -13.06
N SER A 104 -0.60 1.29 -12.31
CA SER A 104 0.66 1.02 -11.62
C SER A 104 1.14 -0.40 -11.83
N HIS A 105 2.46 -0.59 -11.73
CA HIS A 105 3.08 -1.91 -11.78
C HIS A 105 2.75 -2.78 -10.57
N HIS A 106 2.35 -2.18 -9.44
CA HIS A 106 1.95 -2.91 -8.25
C HIS A 106 0.66 -3.72 -8.46
N GLU A 107 -0.16 -3.35 -9.46
CA GLU A 107 -1.33 -4.09 -9.88
C GLU A 107 -0.99 -5.35 -10.69
N LEU A 108 0.29 -5.58 -11.03
CA LEU A 108 0.73 -6.75 -11.78
C LEU A 108 1.60 -7.67 -10.93
N LYS A 109 1.33 -8.97 -11.02
CA LYS A 109 2.21 -10.02 -10.53
C LYS A 109 2.66 -10.90 -11.70
N PRO A 110 3.96 -11.19 -11.85
CA PRO A 110 4.41 -12.15 -12.84
C PRO A 110 3.88 -13.55 -12.49
N LEU A 111 3.63 -14.36 -13.51
CA LEU A 111 3.38 -15.79 -13.37
C LEU A 111 4.70 -16.55 -13.24
N ASP A 112 4.67 -17.73 -12.61
CA ASP A 112 5.87 -18.55 -12.38
C ASP A 112 6.53 -19.02 -13.69
N ILE A 113 5.77 -19.07 -14.78
CA ILE A 113 6.27 -19.39 -16.12
C ILE A 113 7.12 -18.26 -16.74
N CYS A 114 7.08 -17.05 -16.18
CA CYS A 114 7.81 -15.91 -16.69
C CYS A 114 9.27 -15.98 -16.25
N ARG A 115 10.18 -16.18 -17.21
CA ARG A 115 11.63 -16.24 -16.96
C ARG A 115 12.30 -14.87 -16.85
N PHE A 116 11.67 -13.83 -17.38
CA PHE A 116 12.21 -12.47 -17.42
C PHE A 116 11.23 -11.43 -16.84
N PRO A 117 10.69 -11.64 -15.63
CA PRO A 117 9.78 -10.68 -15.04
C PRO A 117 10.54 -9.38 -14.71
N PHE A 118 9.87 -8.24 -14.76
CA PHE A 118 10.52 -6.95 -14.50
C PHE A 118 11.23 -6.89 -13.13
N SER A 119 10.68 -7.59 -12.12
CA SER A 119 11.22 -7.68 -10.77
C SER A 119 12.55 -8.43 -10.67
N ALA A 120 12.89 -9.28 -11.64
CA ALA A 120 14.17 -10.02 -11.64
C ALA A 120 15.39 -9.12 -11.90
N LYS A 121 15.19 -7.87 -12.36
CA LYS A 121 16.26 -6.90 -12.67
C LYS A 121 17.30 -7.40 -13.69
N GLU A 122 16.92 -8.35 -14.53
CA GLU A 122 17.73 -8.84 -15.64
C GLU A 122 17.89 -7.82 -16.77
N ASN A 123 18.84 -8.08 -17.68
CA ASN A 123 19.11 -7.25 -18.87
C ASN A 123 17.94 -7.22 -19.87
N GLU A 124 17.05 -8.21 -19.81
CA GLU A 124 15.84 -8.32 -20.62
C GLU A 124 14.59 -8.24 -19.73
N VAL A 125 13.51 -7.68 -20.28
CA VAL A 125 12.21 -7.55 -19.61
C VAL A 125 11.14 -8.20 -20.48
N CYS A 126 10.38 -9.13 -19.92
CA CYS A 126 9.21 -9.74 -20.56
C CYS A 126 8.06 -8.72 -20.69
N ILE A 127 7.52 -8.59 -21.89
CA ILE A 127 6.38 -7.74 -22.25
C ILE A 127 5.15 -8.54 -22.70
N ASN A 128 5.22 -9.88 -22.66
CA ASN A 128 4.08 -10.74 -22.94
C ASN A 128 2.99 -10.50 -21.86
N PRO A 129 1.82 -9.94 -22.21
CA PRO A 129 0.83 -9.55 -21.21
C PRO A 129 0.16 -10.76 -20.52
N TYR A 130 0.27 -11.97 -21.08
CA TYR A 130 -0.22 -13.21 -20.45
C TYR A 130 0.79 -13.86 -19.51
N HIS A 131 1.99 -13.28 -19.36
CA HIS A 131 2.96 -13.67 -18.33
C HIS A 131 2.78 -12.90 -17.03
N TYR A 132 1.74 -12.08 -16.96
CA TYR A 132 1.34 -11.32 -15.79
C TYR A 132 -0.12 -11.61 -15.47
N LYS A 133 -0.46 -11.58 -14.19
CA LYS A 133 -1.83 -11.52 -13.69
C LYS A 133 -2.05 -10.21 -12.97
N ARG A 134 -3.28 -9.69 -13.06
CA ARG A 134 -3.68 -8.53 -12.28
C ARG A 134 -3.87 -8.96 -10.83
N VAL A 135 -3.53 -8.08 -9.90
CA VAL A 135 -3.85 -8.27 -8.48
C VAL A 135 -5.32 -7.96 -8.29
N GLU A 136 -6.09 -8.97 -7.91
CA GLU A 136 -7.51 -8.84 -7.59
C GLU A 136 -7.68 -8.52 -6.09
N SER A 137 -8.73 -7.75 -5.78
CA SER A 137 -9.12 -7.52 -4.39
C SER A 137 -9.85 -8.76 -3.85
N PRO A 138 -9.42 -9.34 -2.73
CA PRO A 138 -10.12 -10.48 -2.16
C PRO A 138 -11.53 -10.05 -1.71
N VAL A 139 -12.52 -10.92 -1.94
CA VAL A 139 -13.86 -10.69 -1.39
C VAL A 139 -13.78 -10.80 0.12
N LEU A 140 -14.03 -9.67 0.80
CA LEU A 140 -14.05 -9.62 2.25
C LEU A 140 -15.40 -10.17 2.74
N PRO A 141 -15.42 -11.16 3.65
CA PRO A 141 -16.69 -11.73 4.05
C PRO A 141 -17.41 -10.75 5.02
N PRO A 142 -18.73 -10.87 5.23
CA PRO A 142 -19.48 -9.95 6.11
C PRO A 142 -19.02 -10.02 7.57
N VAL A 143 -19.16 -8.90 8.28
CA VAL A 143 -19.09 -8.88 9.76
C VAL A 143 -20.48 -9.18 10.29
N LEU A 144 -20.60 -10.14 11.20
CA LEU A 144 -21.87 -10.50 11.82
C LEU A 144 -22.04 -9.70 13.12
N VAL A 145 -23.10 -8.92 13.23
CA VAL A 145 -23.43 -8.13 14.42
C VAL A 145 -24.57 -8.78 15.19
N PRO A 146 -24.36 -9.24 16.44
CA PRO A 146 -25.44 -9.75 17.28
C PRO A 146 -26.48 -8.68 17.57
N ARG A 147 -27.75 -9.08 17.67
CA ARG A 147 -28.82 -8.18 18.14
C ARG A 147 -28.57 -7.78 19.60
N HIS A 148 -29.03 -6.57 19.94
CA HIS A 148 -28.70 -5.80 21.15
C HIS A 148 -28.84 -6.56 22.49
N SER A 149 -29.62 -7.64 22.52
CA SER A 149 -29.93 -8.42 23.72
C SER A 149 -28.85 -9.40 24.17
N GLU A 150 -27.79 -9.64 23.36
CA GLU A 150 -26.87 -10.76 23.59
C GLU A 150 -25.42 -10.38 23.98
N TYR A 151 -25.07 -9.09 24.09
CA TYR A 151 -23.70 -8.72 24.46
C TYR A 151 -23.39 -9.12 25.92
N PRO A 152 -22.46 -10.05 26.17
CA PRO A 152 -22.09 -10.42 27.53
C PRO A 152 -21.55 -9.19 28.25
N SER A 153 -22.03 -8.93 29.46
CA SER A 153 -21.44 -7.96 30.38
C SER A 153 -20.07 -8.45 30.84
N MET A 154 -19.04 -8.30 30.01
CA MET A 154 -17.66 -8.53 30.40
C MET A 154 -16.95 -7.19 30.55
N PRO A 155 -16.15 -6.98 31.61
CA PRO A 155 -15.27 -5.83 31.67
C PRO A 155 -14.29 -5.91 30.50
N ALA A 156 -14.12 -4.81 29.77
CA ALA A 156 -13.20 -4.70 28.66
C ALA A 156 -11.74 -4.86 29.15
N VAL A 157 -11.25 -6.10 29.20
CA VAL A 157 -9.82 -6.38 29.30
C VAL A 157 -9.36 -6.83 27.92
N LEU A 158 -8.80 -5.88 27.17
CA LEU A 158 -7.99 -6.20 26.00
C LEU A 158 -6.76 -6.99 26.48
N PRO A 159 -6.37 -8.11 25.84
CA PRO A 159 -5.08 -8.71 26.12
C PRO A 159 -3.98 -7.75 25.62
N GLY A 160 -3.26 -7.09 26.53
CA GLY A 160 -2.02 -6.36 26.22
C GLY A 160 -2.02 -4.83 26.37
N LEU A 161 -2.94 -4.22 27.11
CA LEU A 161 -2.88 -2.80 27.49
C LEU A 161 -2.77 -2.66 29.02
N SER A 162 -1.55 -2.77 29.56
CA SER A 162 -1.26 -2.35 30.93
C SER A 162 -0.87 -0.88 30.93
N THR A 163 -1.82 -0.03 31.28
CA THR A 163 -1.59 1.38 31.64
C THR A 163 -1.21 1.40 33.12
N GLU A 164 0.05 1.72 33.45
CA GLU A 164 0.47 1.90 34.83
C GLU A 164 -0.19 3.17 35.39
N SER A 165 -1.19 2.97 36.25
CA SER A 165 -1.81 4.03 37.04
C SER A 165 -1.03 4.23 38.34
N ILE A 166 -0.59 5.47 38.53
CA ILE A 166 0.02 6.04 39.73
C ILE A 166 -0.84 5.73 40.96
N GLY A 167 -0.31 4.92 41.86
CA GLY A 167 -0.87 4.65 43.18
C GLY A 167 0.04 5.19 44.27
N THR A 168 -0.46 6.20 44.99
CA THR A 168 0.08 6.69 46.26
C THR A 168 0.16 5.56 47.29
N GLY A 169 1.37 5.24 47.75
CA GLY A 169 1.61 4.28 48.81
C GLY A 169 2.92 4.58 49.52
N VAL A 170 2.81 5.08 50.75
CA VAL A 170 3.92 5.38 51.67
C VAL A 170 4.66 4.10 52.04
N MET A 171 5.97 4.01 51.80
CA MET A 171 6.92 3.21 52.61
C MET A 171 8.33 3.83 52.59
N HIS A 172 8.97 3.80 53.76
CA HIS A 172 10.27 4.38 54.13
C HIS A 172 11.49 3.76 53.41
N PRO A 173 12.65 4.44 53.42
CA PRO A 173 13.85 4.01 52.70
C PRO A 173 14.73 3.06 53.55
N PRO A 174 15.52 2.19 52.92
CA PRO A 174 16.79 1.79 53.50
C PRO A 174 17.97 2.21 52.61
N GLN A 175 18.84 2.93 53.31
CA GLN A 175 20.22 3.33 53.07
C GLN A 175 21.07 2.47 52.12
N ILE A 176 21.84 3.18 51.29
CA ILE A 176 23.02 2.71 50.55
C ILE A 176 24.19 2.45 51.52
N PRO A 177 25.03 1.44 51.24
CA PRO A 177 26.47 1.59 51.44
C PRO A 177 27.23 1.46 50.11
N MET A 178 28.00 2.51 49.80
CA MET A 178 29.08 2.50 48.81
C MET A 178 30.31 1.82 49.41
N LEU A 179 30.99 0.91 48.69
CA LEU A 179 32.41 1.07 48.30
C LEU A 179 32.99 -0.09 47.44
N MET A 180 33.66 0.30 46.35
CA MET A 180 34.95 -0.16 45.78
C MET A 180 35.18 -1.60 45.27
N GLY A 181 35.65 -1.67 44.00
CA GLY A 181 36.51 -2.74 43.48
C GLY A 181 36.37 -3.04 41.98
N THR A 182 37.33 -2.58 41.16
CA THR A 182 37.51 -2.82 39.70
C THR A 182 38.19 -4.18 39.41
N PRO A 183 38.59 -4.57 38.17
CA PRO A 183 38.15 -4.26 36.79
C PRO A 183 37.90 -5.54 35.92
N TYR A 184 37.58 -5.33 34.63
CA TYR A 184 37.62 -6.26 33.47
C TYR A 184 36.34 -7.04 33.08
N GLY A 185 35.95 -6.86 31.82
CA GLY A 185 34.99 -7.70 31.10
C GLY A 185 33.99 -6.88 30.29
N ALA A 186 34.35 -6.52 29.05
CA ALA A 186 33.39 -5.95 28.10
C ALA A 186 32.40 -7.04 27.64
N PRO A 187 31.08 -6.82 27.65
CA PRO A 187 30.17 -7.57 26.83
C PRO A 187 29.78 -6.76 25.60
N VAL A 188 30.03 -7.38 24.45
CA VAL A 188 29.53 -7.03 23.12
C VAL A 188 28.03 -6.73 23.20
N SER A 189 27.65 -5.55 22.71
CA SER A 189 26.26 -5.18 22.47
C SER A 189 25.70 -6.01 21.32
N THR A 190 24.94 -7.05 21.64
CA THR A 190 24.00 -7.69 20.69
C THR A 190 22.79 -6.79 20.53
N GLU A 191 22.69 -6.09 19.39
CA GLU A 191 21.46 -5.43 18.96
C GLU A 191 20.33 -6.47 18.73
N PRO A 192 19.09 -6.19 19.14
CA PRO A 192 17.95 -6.97 18.71
C PRO A 192 17.68 -6.72 17.22
N SER A 193 17.83 -7.77 16.42
CA SER A 193 17.62 -7.75 14.96
C SER A 193 16.12 -7.62 14.62
N MET A 194 15.77 -6.59 13.85
CA MET A 194 14.45 -6.42 13.23
C MET A 194 14.17 -7.52 12.18
N PRO A 195 12.94 -8.05 12.08
CA PRO A 195 12.62 -9.11 11.14
C PRO A 195 12.51 -8.62 9.69
N TYR A 196 12.91 -9.50 8.78
CA TYR A 196 13.01 -9.33 7.34
C TYR A 196 11.64 -9.09 6.68
N ASN A 197 11.39 -7.86 6.25
CA ASN A 197 10.64 -7.61 5.01
C ASN A 197 11.06 -6.30 4.33
N VAL A 198 12.34 -5.97 4.44
CA VAL A 198 13.00 -4.97 3.59
C VAL A 198 13.61 -5.73 2.41
N THR A 199 13.15 -5.47 1.20
CA THR A 199 13.71 -6.10 0.00
C THR A 199 15.12 -5.56 -0.27
N TYR A 200 16.15 -6.26 0.18
CA TYR A 200 17.56 -6.00 -0.19
C TYR A 200 18.00 -6.89 -1.37
N PRO A 201 18.87 -6.42 -2.29
CA PRO A 201 19.40 -7.25 -3.36
C PRO A 201 20.71 -7.92 -2.95
N GLN A 202 20.72 -9.22 -2.67
CA GLN A 202 21.87 -10.11 -2.91
C GLN A 202 21.52 -11.57 -2.57
N GLY A 203 21.85 -12.47 -3.50
CA GLY A 203 21.56 -13.89 -3.41
C GLY A 203 22.62 -14.68 -2.65
N PHE A 204 22.20 -15.81 -2.06
CA PHE A 204 22.91 -17.09 -2.04
C PHE A 204 21.90 -18.20 -1.75
N THR A 205 22.08 -19.31 -2.45
CA THR A 205 21.32 -20.56 -2.39
C THR A 205 21.43 -21.25 -1.03
N GLN A 206 20.32 -21.67 -0.43
CA GLN A 206 20.31 -22.74 0.57
C GLN A 206 19.18 -23.75 0.33
N THR A 207 19.61 -25.00 0.26
CA THR A 207 18.88 -26.25 0.07
C THR A 207 18.17 -26.68 1.36
N SER A 208 16.89 -27.04 1.27
CA SER A 208 16.11 -27.66 2.35
C SER A 208 16.32 -29.19 2.39
N PRO A 209 16.39 -29.84 3.57
CA PRO A 209 16.24 -31.29 3.66
C PRO A 209 14.76 -31.70 3.74
N LEU A 210 14.42 -32.77 3.02
CA LEU A 210 13.12 -33.46 3.05
C LEU A 210 12.87 -34.14 4.40
N ALA A 211 11.61 -34.14 4.84
CA ALA A 211 11.10 -35.09 5.84
C ALA A 211 10.11 -36.07 5.18
N PRO A 212 10.13 -37.37 5.55
CA PRO A 212 9.40 -38.41 4.85
C PRO A 212 7.91 -38.53 5.23
N THR A 213 7.15 -38.93 4.22
CA THR A 213 5.73 -39.27 4.20
C THR A 213 5.42 -40.63 4.86
N THR A 214 4.35 -40.70 5.65
CA THR A 214 3.52 -41.92 5.78
C THR A 214 2.04 -41.55 5.97
N PRO A 215 1.10 -42.21 5.28
CA PRO A 215 -0.32 -41.89 5.33
C PRO A 215 -1.02 -42.66 6.46
N VAL A 216 -1.78 -41.97 7.30
CA VAL A 216 -2.76 -42.61 8.19
C VAL A 216 -4.15 -42.17 7.76
N SER A 217 -4.89 -43.14 7.22
CA SER A 217 -6.28 -43.01 6.85
C SER A 217 -7.14 -43.16 8.10
N CYS A 218 -7.90 -42.12 8.45
CA CYS A 218 -8.99 -42.22 9.43
C CYS A 218 -10.24 -41.55 8.84
N GLY A 219 -11.31 -42.33 8.73
CA GLY A 219 -12.54 -41.98 8.05
C GLY A 219 -13.23 -40.75 8.65
N ALA A 220 -13.59 -39.83 7.77
CA ALA A 220 -14.41 -38.67 8.10
C ALA A 220 -15.86 -39.11 8.32
N SER A 221 -16.36 -39.01 9.55
CA SER A 221 -17.78 -38.82 9.80
C SER A 221 -18.13 -37.35 9.53
N PRO A 222 -19.28 -37.03 8.89
CA PRO A 222 -19.66 -35.66 8.63
C PRO A 222 -20.03 -34.97 9.95
N SER A 223 -19.11 -34.14 10.45
CA SER A 223 -19.41 -33.18 11.51
C SER A 223 -20.52 -32.26 11.00
N ALA A 224 -21.70 -32.38 11.59
CA ALA A 224 -22.82 -31.49 11.34
C ALA A 224 -22.36 -30.04 11.52
N SER A 225 -22.37 -29.27 10.43
CA SER A 225 -22.24 -27.83 10.47
C SER A 225 -23.41 -27.27 11.29
N LEU A 226 -23.11 -26.74 12.48
CA LEU A 226 -24.07 -25.91 13.20
C LEU A 226 -24.58 -24.82 12.24
N PRO A 227 -25.90 -24.59 12.13
CA PRO A 227 -26.41 -23.47 11.37
C PRO A 227 -25.86 -22.15 11.95
N PRO A 228 -25.64 -21.10 11.13
CA PRO A 228 -25.29 -19.79 11.66
C PRO A 228 -26.36 -19.34 12.66
N PRO A 229 -25.99 -18.67 13.77
CA PRO A 229 -26.96 -18.14 14.72
C PRO A 229 -27.98 -17.29 13.96
N GLN A 230 -29.26 -17.62 14.10
CA GLN A 230 -30.36 -17.07 13.31
C GLN A 230 -30.64 -15.57 13.61
N ASP A 231 -29.84 -14.94 14.47
CA ASP A 231 -30.07 -13.60 15.03
C ASP A 231 -28.93 -12.58 14.83
N ALA A 232 -28.04 -12.82 13.87
CA ALA A 232 -26.97 -11.87 13.54
C ALA A 232 -27.23 -11.11 12.21
N HIS A 233 -26.97 -9.80 12.20
CA HIS A 233 -27.08 -8.97 11.00
C HIS A 233 -25.73 -8.95 10.23
N PRO A 234 -25.69 -9.33 8.95
CA PRO A 234 -24.48 -9.26 8.15
C PRO A 234 -24.22 -7.84 7.64
N VAL A 235 -23.03 -7.31 7.91
CA VAL A 235 -22.54 -6.03 7.41
C VAL A 235 -21.43 -6.28 6.37
N ASN A 236 -21.75 -6.01 5.11
CA ASN A 236 -20.82 -6.16 3.98
C ASN A 236 -19.93 -4.93 3.81
N TYR A 237 -18.66 -5.16 3.44
CA TYR A 237 -17.76 -4.11 2.98
C TYR A 237 -18.24 -3.53 1.64
N GLN A 238 -18.09 -2.22 1.47
CA GLN A 238 -18.31 -1.54 0.20
C GLN A 238 -17.16 -0.59 -0.06
N GLU A 239 -16.65 -0.63 -1.29
CA GLU A 239 -15.53 0.23 -1.69
C GLU A 239 -16.03 1.67 -1.91
N PRO A 240 -15.47 2.66 -1.22
CA PRO A 240 -15.86 4.06 -1.40
C PRO A 240 -15.28 4.67 -2.68
N LYS A 241 -15.90 5.75 -3.17
CA LYS A 241 -15.38 6.54 -4.31
C LYS A 241 -13.96 7.05 -4.06
N TYR A 242 -13.68 7.51 -2.85
CA TYR A 242 -12.37 7.95 -2.41
C TYR A 242 -11.88 6.94 -1.37
N TRP A 243 -10.78 6.24 -1.64
CA TRP A 243 -10.30 5.19 -0.75
C TRP A 243 -9.61 5.76 0.51
N CYS A 244 -9.02 6.95 0.41
CA CYS A 244 -8.55 7.69 1.57
C CYS A 244 -8.76 9.21 1.46
N SER A 245 -8.69 9.88 2.61
CA SER A 245 -8.52 11.32 2.73
C SER A 245 -7.26 11.66 3.51
N ILE A 246 -6.56 12.72 3.11
CA ILE A 246 -5.24 13.06 3.63
C ILE A 246 -5.23 14.52 4.07
N VAL A 247 -4.75 14.76 5.29
CA VAL A 247 -4.65 16.10 5.87
C VAL A 247 -3.20 16.38 6.20
N TYR A 248 -2.68 17.52 5.76
CA TYR A 248 -1.31 17.95 6.03
C TYR A 248 -1.23 18.86 7.25
N TYR A 249 -0.17 18.67 8.03
CA TYR A 249 0.11 19.40 9.25
C TYR A 249 1.56 19.89 9.28
N GLU A 250 1.72 21.07 9.86
CA GLU A 250 3.00 21.60 10.30
C GLU A 250 2.94 21.76 11.81
N LEU A 251 3.72 20.95 12.54
CA LEU A 251 3.60 20.81 13.99
C LEU A 251 2.17 20.39 14.39
N ASN A 252 1.48 21.18 15.23
CA ASN A 252 0.09 20.95 15.62
C ASN A 252 -0.94 21.71 14.76
N THR A 253 -0.49 22.42 13.72
CA THR A 253 -1.35 23.27 12.89
C THR A 253 -1.71 22.56 11.59
N ARG A 254 -3.00 22.43 11.29
CA ARG A 254 -3.48 21.96 9.99
C ARG A 254 -3.14 23.00 8.92
N VAL A 255 -2.59 22.56 7.80
CA VAL A 255 -2.17 23.44 6.70
C VAL A 255 -2.81 22.97 5.39
N GLY A 256 -3.62 23.83 4.78
CA GLY A 256 -4.32 23.53 3.53
C GLY A 256 -5.60 22.70 3.68
N GLU A 257 -6.22 22.40 2.55
CA GLU A 257 -7.41 21.57 2.46
C GLU A 257 -7.07 20.07 2.55
N ALA A 258 -8.10 19.25 2.82
CA ALA A 258 -7.94 17.80 2.78
C ALA A 258 -7.88 17.34 1.32
N PHE A 259 -6.96 16.44 1.01
CA PHE A 259 -6.87 15.77 -0.29
C PHE A 259 -7.70 14.48 -0.27
N PHE A 260 -8.49 14.24 -1.32
CA PHE A 260 -9.35 13.06 -1.44
C PHE A 260 -8.88 12.18 -2.60
N ALA A 261 -8.38 10.98 -2.28
CA ALA A 261 -7.76 10.10 -3.26
C ALA A 261 -8.81 9.19 -3.91
N SER A 262 -9.12 9.44 -5.19
CA SER A 262 -9.96 8.54 -5.99
C SER A 262 -9.13 7.55 -6.81
N GLN A 263 -7.91 7.95 -7.21
CA GLN A 263 -7.01 7.06 -7.94
C GLN A 263 -6.35 6.07 -6.98
N PRO A 264 -6.19 4.80 -7.36
CA PRO A 264 -5.53 3.78 -6.53
C PRO A 264 -4.04 4.09 -6.30
N SER A 265 -3.42 4.94 -7.10
CA SER A 265 -2.00 5.30 -7.03
C SER A 265 -1.90 6.82 -6.90
N ILE A 266 -1.31 7.32 -5.82
CA ILE A 266 -1.15 8.76 -5.58
C ILE A 266 0.24 9.11 -5.06
N VAL A 267 0.72 10.32 -5.34
CA VAL A 267 1.98 10.84 -4.82
C VAL A 267 1.73 12.06 -3.93
N ILE A 268 2.32 12.06 -2.73
CA ILE A 268 2.36 13.23 -1.85
C ILE A 268 3.79 13.75 -1.88
N ASP A 269 4.02 14.98 -2.37
CA ASP A 269 5.35 15.51 -2.60
C ASP A 269 5.54 16.97 -2.16
N GLY A 270 6.79 17.44 -2.19
CA GLY A 270 7.16 18.80 -1.79
C GLY A 270 7.19 19.81 -2.94
N PHE A 271 6.69 19.44 -4.13
CA PHE A 271 6.73 20.29 -5.31
C PHE A 271 5.52 21.21 -5.38
N THR A 272 5.44 22.00 -6.46
CA THR A 272 4.50 23.10 -6.60
C THR A 272 3.63 23.02 -7.85
N ASP A 273 3.21 21.82 -8.24
CA ASP A 273 2.28 21.66 -9.36
C ASP A 273 0.86 22.03 -8.91
N PRO A 274 0.27 23.12 -9.44
CA PRO A 274 -1.04 23.62 -9.00
C PRO A 274 -2.19 22.92 -9.72
N SER A 275 -1.90 22.05 -10.68
CA SER A 275 -2.95 21.28 -11.35
C SER A 275 -3.61 20.37 -10.30
N ASN A 276 -4.93 20.51 -10.15
CA ASN A 276 -5.72 19.75 -9.19
C ASN A 276 -5.88 18.29 -9.68
N ASN A 277 -4.77 17.64 -9.95
CA ASN A 277 -4.73 16.28 -10.47
C ASN A 277 -5.11 15.34 -9.33
N SER A 278 -6.03 14.42 -9.60
CA SER A 278 -6.56 13.49 -8.60
C SER A 278 -5.54 12.47 -8.08
N ASP A 279 -4.33 12.45 -8.64
CA ASP A 279 -3.24 11.50 -8.34
C ASP A 279 -2.04 12.16 -7.61
N ARG A 280 -2.07 13.46 -7.34
CA ARG A 280 -0.92 14.17 -6.78
C ARG A 280 -1.29 15.23 -5.75
N PHE A 281 -0.72 15.13 -4.56
CA PHE A 281 -0.88 16.09 -3.47
C PHE A 281 0.41 16.87 -3.22
N CYS A 282 0.49 18.08 -3.78
CA CYS A 282 1.66 18.96 -3.75
C CYS A 282 1.69 19.83 -2.49
N LEU A 283 2.51 19.45 -1.50
CA LEU A 283 2.63 20.19 -0.24
C LEU A 283 3.37 21.51 -0.41
N GLY A 284 4.17 21.66 -1.48
CA GLY A 284 5.04 22.82 -1.73
C GLY A 284 4.28 24.15 -1.91
N LEU A 285 3.06 24.10 -2.46
CA LEU A 285 2.20 25.27 -2.69
C LEU A 285 1.46 25.75 -1.45
N LEU A 286 1.37 24.91 -0.40
CA LEU A 286 0.59 25.22 0.77
C LEU A 286 1.28 26.31 1.60
N SER A 287 0.55 27.40 1.86
CA SER A 287 1.02 28.53 2.67
C SER A 287 0.71 28.32 4.15
N ASN A 288 1.62 28.78 5.01
CA ASN A 288 1.40 28.83 6.45
C ASN A 288 2.17 30.03 7.01
N VAL A 289 1.46 30.97 7.65
CA VAL A 289 2.04 32.19 8.22
C VAL A 289 2.86 31.93 9.49
N ASN A 290 2.58 30.82 10.18
CA ASN A 290 3.27 30.40 11.41
C ASN A 290 4.49 29.51 11.13
N ARG A 291 4.92 29.44 9.87
CA ARG A 291 6.01 28.58 9.44
C ARG A 291 7.35 29.13 9.94
N ASN A 292 8.11 28.29 10.63
CA ASN A 292 9.45 28.60 11.10
C ASN A 292 10.54 27.98 10.20
N SER A 293 11.80 28.39 10.41
CA SER A 293 12.94 27.94 9.61
C SER A 293 13.15 26.43 9.60
N THR A 294 12.82 25.72 10.69
CA THR A 294 12.92 24.26 10.76
C THR A 294 11.90 23.58 9.85
N ILE A 295 10.68 24.11 9.79
CA ILE A 295 9.64 23.63 8.89
C ILE A 295 10.03 23.92 7.43
N GLU A 296 10.48 25.14 7.12
CA GLU A 296 10.95 25.48 5.76
C GLU A 296 12.09 24.56 5.29
N ASN A 297 13.07 24.32 6.16
CA ASN A 297 14.16 23.39 5.89
C ASN A 297 13.66 21.97 5.63
N THR A 298 12.70 21.50 6.43
CA THR A 298 12.13 20.16 6.29
C THR A 298 11.36 20.01 4.98
N ARG A 299 10.54 21.02 4.61
CA ARG A 299 9.76 21.04 3.36
C ARG A 299 10.64 20.89 2.12
N ARG A 300 11.82 21.53 2.11
CA ARG A 300 12.79 21.40 1.00
C ARG A 300 13.30 19.97 0.79
N HIS A 301 13.30 19.14 1.85
CA HIS A 301 13.76 17.75 1.80
C HIS A 301 12.63 16.75 1.55
N ILE A 302 11.37 17.18 1.45
CA ILE A 302 10.28 16.29 1.05
C ILE A 302 10.55 15.78 -0.38
N GLY A 303 10.93 16.66 -1.30
CA GLY A 303 11.29 16.27 -2.68
C GLY A 303 10.15 15.51 -3.35
N LYS A 304 10.44 14.33 -3.90
CA LYS A 304 9.43 13.42 -4.49
C LYS A 304 8.47 12.79 -3.46
N GLY A 305 8.76 12.94 -2.17
CA GLY A 305 7.91 12.56 -1.05
C GLY A 305 7.60 11.07 -0.95
N VAL A 306 6.32 10.72 -0.92
CA VAL A 306 5.83 9.35 -0.72
C VAL A 306 4.82 8.99 -1.81
N HIS A 307 4.93 7.77 -2.32
CA HIS A 307 3.96 7.15 -3.19
C HIS A 307 3.08 6.21 -2.37
N LEU A 308 1.79 6.50 -2.32
CA LEU A 308 0.79 5.66 -1.69
C LEU A 308 0.01 4.94 -2.78
N TYR A 309 -0.11 3.61 -2.64
CA TYR A 309 -0.89 2.82 -3.58
C TYR A 309 -1.78 1.81 -2.86
N TYR A 310 -3.02 1.72 -3.32
CA TYR A 310 -4.05 0.80 -2.89
C TYR A 310 -4.23 -0.27 -3.96
N VAL A 311 -3.87 -1.51 -3.62
CA VAL A 311 -3.94 -2.64 -4.55
C VAL A 311 -4.37 -3.90 -3.80
N GLY A 312 -5.36 -4.59 -4.34
CA GLY A 312 -5.82 -5.86 -3.79
C GLY A 312 -6.31 -5.80 -2.34
N GLY A 313 -6.90 -4.67 -1.90
CA GLY A 313 -7.32 -4.49 -0.51
C GLY A 313 -6.18 -4.14 0.47
N GLU A 314 -4.99 -3.84 -0.05
CA GLU A 314 -3.80 -3.50 0.75
C GLU A 314 -3.30 -2.10 0.39
N VAL A 315 -2.82 -1.36 1.40
CA VAL A 315 -2.21 -0.04 1.21
C VAL A 315 -0.72 -0.12 1.50
N PHE A 316 0.07 0.46 0.62
CA PHE A 316 1.52 0.53 0.75
C PHE A 316 2.00 1.99 0.73
N ALA A 317 3.09 2.25 1.44
CA ALA A 317 3.86 3.48 1.33
C ALA A 317 5.25 3.18 0.76
N GLU A 318 5.60 3.85 -0.32
CA GLU A 318 6.93 3.81 -0.93
C GLU A 318 7.60 5.18 -0.79
N CYS A 319 8.80 5.20 -0.20
CA CYS A 319 9.56 6.43 -0.01
C CYS A 319 10.27 6.81 -1.32
N LEU A 320 9.76 7.84 -1.99
CA LEU A 320 10.37 8.40 -3.20
C LEU A 320 11.36 9.52 -2.90
N SER A 321 11.26 10.12 -1.71
CA SER A 321 12.17 11.15 -1.21
C SER A 321 13.58 10.60 -0.99
N ASP A 322 14.58 11.49 -1.09
CA ASP A 322 15.96 11.19 -0.70
C ASP A 322 16.12 11.19 0.84
N SER A 323 15.08 11.61 1.58
CA SER A 323 15.00 11.54 3.04
C SER A 323 13.98 10.49 3.48
N SER A 324 14.23 9.82 4.61
CA SER A 324 13.29 8.82 5.15
C SER A 324 11.94 9.43 5.55
N ILE A 325 10.91 8.60 5.49
CA ILE A 325 9.59 8.87 6.06
C ILE A 325 9.36 7.95 7.26
N PHE A 326 8.49 8.36 8.16
CA PHE A 326 8.23 7.67 9.43
C PHE A 326 6.74 7.45 9.55
N VAL A 327 6.30 6.21 9.74
CA VAL A 327 4.88 5.82 9.65
C VAL A 327 4.42 5.14 10.92
N GLN A 328 3.34 5.64 11.51
CA GLN A 328 2.60 4.97 12.56
C GLN A 328 1.29 4.44 11.95
N SER A 329 1.25 3.13 11.72
CA SER A 329 0.02 2.42 11.34
C SER A 329 -0.25 1.32 12.36
N ARG A 330 -1.36 1.45 13.09
CA ARG A 330 -1.75 0.44 14.09
C ARG A 330 -2.03 -0.93 13.46
N ASN A 331 -2.57 -0.96 12.25
CA ASN A 331 -2.78 -2.19 11.48
C ASN A 331 -1.46 -2.90 11.18
N CYS A 332 -0.48 -2.17 10.65
CA CYS A 332 0.86 -2.71 10.40
C CYS A 332 1.54 -3.15 11.70
N ASN A 333 1.44 -2.37 12.78
CA ASN A 333 2.05 -2.70 14.06
C ASN A 333 1.42 -3.95 14.68
N HIS A 334 0.09 -4.08 14.62
CA HIS A 334 -0.62 -5.25 15.09
C HIS A 334 -0.17 -6.53 14.37
N ARG A 335 -0.03 -6.50 13.03
CA ARG A 335 0.47 -7.65 12.26
C ARG A 335 1.84 -8.13 12.71
N HIS A 336 2.74 -7.20 13.02
CA HIS A 336 4.12 -7.52 13.39
C HIS A 336 4.29 -7.71 14.91
N ASN A 337 3.20 -7.71 15.68
CA ASN A 337 3.21 -7.78 17.15
C ASN A 337 4.06 -6.67 17.80
N PHE A 338 4.07 -5.47 17.19
CA PHE A 338 4.66 -4.28 17.78
C PHE A 338 3.64 -3.54 18.65
N ASN A 339 4.13 -2.62 19.50
CA ASN A 339 3.25 -1.68 20.17
C ASN A 339 2.45 -0.89 19.13
N LEU A 340 1.15 -0.69 19.36
CA LEU A 340 0.29 0.01 18.40
C LEU A 340 0.75 1.43 18.10
N THR A 341 1.50 2.07 19.00
CA THR A 341 2.07 3.41 18.82
C THR A 341 3.46 3.41 18.18
N THR A 342 4.04 2.25 17.86
CA THR A 342 5.35 2.15 17.19
C THR A 342 5.38 2.94 15.88
N VAL A 343 6.52 3.59 15.63
CA VAL A 343 6.77 4.38 14.42
C VAL A 343 7.82 3.67 13.58
N CYS A 344 7.40 3.18 12.41
CA CYS A 344 8.28 2.48 11.47
C CYS A 344 8.97 3.46 10.54
N LYS A 345 10.30 3.43 10.47
CA LYS A 345 11.08 4.19 9.49
C LYS A 345 11.07 3.48 8.13
N ILE A 346 10.77 4.22 7.06
CA ILE A 346 10.88 3.76 5.68
C ILE A 346 12.01 4.55 5.01
N PRO A 347 13.18 3.94 4.75
CA PRO A 347 14.29 4.59 4.05
C PRO A 347 13.97 4.93 2.58
N PRO A 348 14.74 5.83 1.95
CA PRO A 348 14.63 6.13 0.52
C PRO A 348 14.63 4.87 -0.35
N GLY A 349 13.69 4.80 -1.31
CA GLY A 349 13.53 3.67 -2.22
C GLY A 349 12.95 2.40 -1.61
N CYS A 350 12.62 2.39 -0.32
CA CYS A 350 11.96 1.27 0.33
C CYS A 350 10.43 1.41 0.30
N SER A 351 9.73 0.28 0.37
CA SER A 351 8.28 0.23 0.47
C SER A 351 7.84 -0.63 1.65
N LEU A 352 6.75 -0.22 2.32
CA LEU A 352 6.15 -0.91 3.45
C LEU A 352 4.65 -1.08 3.21
N LYS A 353 4.11 -2.27 3.51
CA LYS A 353 2.67 -2.49 3.55
C LYS A 353 2.11 -1.93 4.86
N ILE A 354 1.46 -0.77 4.76
CA ILE A 354 0.98 -0.01 5.92
C ILE A 354 -0.44 -0.40 6.35
N PHE A 355 -1.23 -1.04 5.48
CA PHE A 355 -2.58 -1.49 5.85
C PHE A 355 -3.03 -2.72 5.04
N SER A 356 -3.83 -3.59 5.65
CA SER A 356 -4.53 -4.69 4.99
C SER A 356 -6.00 -4.74 5.42
N ASN A 357 -6.91 -4.67 4.45
CA ASN A 357 -8.34 -4.80 4.68
C ASN A 357 -8.70 -6.19 5.23
N GLN A 358 -7.97 -7.24 4.84
CA GLN A 358 -8.22 -8.59 5.32
C GLN A 358 -7.89 -8.73 6.82
N GLU A 359 -6.76 -8.16 7.24
CA GLU A 359 -6.36 -8.13 8.65
C GLU A 359 -7.34 -7.29 9.48
N PHE A 360 -7.73 -6.12 8.96
CA PHE A 360 -8.74 -5.29 9.62
C PHE A 360 -10.10 -5.99 9.73
N ALA A 361 -10.55 -6.68 8.67
CA ALA A 361 -11.79 -7.44 8.69
C ALA A 361 -11.78 -8.52 9.79
N GLN A 362 -10.68 -9.27 9.89
CA GLN A 362 -10.51 -10.30 10.92
C GLN A 362 -10.53 -9.71 12.32
N LEU A 363 -9.85 -8.57 12.53
CA LEU A 363 -9.85 -7.87 13.81
C LEU A 363 -11.26 -7.37 14.15
N LEU A 364 -11.92 -6.68 13.23
CA LEU A 364 -13.26 -6.15 13.42
C LEU A 364 -14.26 -7.24 13.83
N ARG A 365 -14.26 -8.38 13.13
CA ARG A 365 -15.13 -9.52 13.47
C ARG A 365 -14.93 -10.04 14.87
N ARG A 366 -13.68 -10.14 15.31
CA ARG A 366 -13.35 -10.61 16.65
C ARG A 366 -13.80 -9.58 17.67
N THR A 367 -13.57 -8.30 17.42
CA THR A 367 -13.89 -7.22 18.35
C THR A 367 -15.38 -6.97 18.55
N VAL A 368 -16.25 -7.33 17.59
CA VAL A 368 -17.71 -7.18 17.74
C VAL A 368 -18.23 -7.84 19.03
N SER A 369 -17.73 -9.04 19.38
CA SER A 369 -18.16 -9.73 20.61
C SER A 369 -17.70 -9.04 21.91
N HIS A 370 -16.74 -8.11 21.82
CA HIS A 370 -16.22 -7.34 22.95
C HIS A 370 -17.01 -6.04 23.20
N GLY A 371 -18.05 -5.76 22.42
CA GLY A 371 -18.99 -4.67 22.63
C GLY A 371 -18.60 -3.35 21.95
N PHE A 372 -19.48 -2.35 22.12
CA PHE A 372 -19.44 -1.09 21.37
C PHE A 372 -18.12 -0.33 21.53
N GLU A 373 -17.62 -0.16 22.77
CA GLU A 373 -16.43 0.65 23.04
C GLU A 373 -15.17 0.04 22.41
N ALA A 374 -15.02 -1.28 22.46
CA ALA A 374 -13.93 -1.98 21.83
C ALA A 374 -13.94 -1.81 20.30
N VAL A 375 -15.12 -1.85 19.67
CA VAL A 375 -15.28 -1.61 18.24
C VAL A 375 -15.01 -0.14 17.91
N TYR A 376 -15.49 0.81 18.72
CA TYR A 376 -15.27 2.25 18.52
C TYR A 376 -13.76 2.59 18.53
N GLU A 377 -12.98 1.97 19.40
CA GLU A 377 -11.52 2.12 19.45
C GLU A 377 -10.81 1.69 18.14
N LEU A 378 -11.42 0.80 17.34
CA LEU A 378 -10.90 0.43 16.02
C LEU A 378 -10.91 1.60 15.03
N THR A 379 -11.60 2.71 15.31
CA THR A 379 -11.48 3.95 14.51
C THR A 379 -10.02 4.37 14.38
N LYS A 380 -9.22 4.18 15.44
CA LYS A 380 -7.79 4.50 15.46
C LYS A 380 -6.96 3.57 14.57
N MET A 381 -7.48 2.40 14.18
CA MET A 381 -6.82 1.51 13.19
C MET A 381 -6.95 2.06 11.77
N CYS A 382 -8.00 2.83 11.50
CA CYS A 382 -8.28 3.39 10.18
C CYS A 382 -7.54 4.71 9.91
N THR A 383 -6.80 5.21 10.90
CA THR A 383 -5.97 6.41 10.79
C THR A 383 -4.49 6.03 10.80
N ILE A 384 -3.76 6.51 9.80
CA ILE A 384 -2.31 6.35 9.68
C ILE A 384 -1.66 7.73 9.75
N ARG A 385 -0.60 7.85 10.53
CA ARG A 385 0.18 9.09 10.62
C ARG A 385 1.54 8.90 10.01
N MET A 386 2.00 9.88 9.24
CA MET A 386 3.28 9.81 8.56
C MET A 386 4.01 11.14 8.59
N SER A 387 5.25 11.14 9.07
CA SER A 387 6.12 12.32 9.07
C SER A 387 7.19 12.23 8.00
N PHE A 388 7.54 13.39 7.44
CA PHE A 388 8.60 13.52 6.46
C PHE A 388 9.90 13.95 7.13
N VAL A 389 11.02 13.30 6.77
CA VAL A 389 12.40 13.66 7.15
C VAL A 389 12.73 13.45 8.63
N LYS A 390 11.81 13.73 9.56
CA LYS A 390 12.02 13.67 11.01
C LYS A 390 11.15 12.59 11.65
N GLY A 391 11.78 11.69 12.42
CA GLY A 391 11.09 10.67 13.20
C GLY A 391 10.56 11.20 14.53
N TRP A 392 9.62 10.44 15.10
CA TRP A 392 9.05 10.63 16.43
C TRP A 392 8.77 9.27 17.10
N GLY A 393 8.45 9.29 18.38
CA GLY A 393 8.17 8.12 19.20
C GLY A 393 9.35 7.72 20.09
N ALA A 394 9.25 6.54 20.71
CA ALA A 394 10.17 6.08 21.76
C ALA A 394 11.66 6.10 21.38
N GLU A 395 11.97 5.93 20.09
CA GLU A 395 13.36 5.90 19.57
C GLU A 395 13.90 7.27 19.16
N TYR A 396 13.11 8.34 19.33
CA TYR A 396 13.45 9.68 18.85
C TYR A 396 13.31 10.72 19.95
N HIS A 397 13.99 11.86 19.79
CA HIS A 397 13.84 12.98 20.73
C HIS A 397 12.40 13.53 20.77
N ARG A 398 11.69 13.51 19.64
CA ARG A 398 10.27 13.92 19.55
C ARG A 398 9.39 12.77 19.97
N GLN A 399 8.58 12.95 21.01
CA GLN A 399 7.65 11.90 21.46
C GLN A 399 6.33 11.93 20.69
N ASP A 400 5.86 13.12 20.32
CA ASP A 400 4.60 13.31 19.60
C ASP A 400 4.80 13.68 18.13
N VAL A 401 3.89 13.19 17.28
CA VAL A 401 3.88 13.54 15.84
C VAL A 401 3.74 15.05 15.62
N THR A 402 3.03 15.74 16.51
CA THR A 402 2.82 17.20 16.51
C THR A 402 4.11 17.99 16.79
N SER A 403 5.17 17.31 17.23
CA SER A 403 6.52 17.89 17.34
C SER A 403 7.33 17.75 16.04
N THR A 404 6.80 17.04 15.04
CA THR A 404 7.45 16.89 13.74
C THR A 404 7.11 18.07 12.82
N PRO A 405 8.07 18.60 12.04
CA PRO A 405 7.84 19.83 11.29
C PRO A 405 6.82 19.68 10.16
N CYS A 406 6.76 18.51 9.53
CA CYS A 406 5.91 18.22 8.38
C CYS A 406 5.38 16.79 8.48
N TRP A 407 4.06 16.61 8.56
CA TRP A 407 3.45 15.28 8.60
C TRP A 407 2.05 15.29 8.02
N VAL A 408 1.54 14.11 7.69
CA VAL A 408 0.19 13.89 7.19
C VAL A 408 -0.55 12.89 8.05
N GLU A 409 -1.85 13.11 8.17
CA GLU A 409 -2.81 12.15 8.71
C GLU A 409 -3.65 11.58 7.55
N ILE A 410 -3.72 10.26 7.46
CA ILE A 410 -4.38 9.53 6.39
C ILE A 410 -5.55 8.76 7.00
N HIS A 411 -6.76 9.04 6.53
CA HIS A 411 -7.98 8.33 6.92
C HIS A 411 -8.38 7.37 5.82
N LEU A 412 -8.49 6.07 6.14
CA LEU A 412 -8.92 5.04 5.20
C LEU A 412 -10.44 4.94 5.21
N ASN A 413 -11.06 5.48 4.16
CA ASN A 413 -12.51 5.69 4.12
C ASN A 413 -13.29 4.36 4.05
N GLY A 414 -12.74 3.33 3.40
CA GLY A 414 -13.38 2.02 3.31
C GLY A 414 -13.51 1.34 4.67
N PRO A 415 -12.40 1.13 5.39
CA PRO A 415 -12.41 0.66 6.78
C PRO A 415 -13.29 1.50 7.72
N LEU A 416 -13.24 2.83 7.61
CA LEU A 416 -14.11 3.73 8.41
C LEU A 416 -15.59 3.51 8.11
N GLN A 417 -15.98 3.46 6.84
CA GLN A 417 -17.38 3.24 6.46
C GLN A 417 -17.88 1.87 6.90
N TRP A 418 -17.02 0.84 6.84
CA TRP A 418 -17.39 -0.49 7.32
C TRP A 418 -17.60 -0.49 8.83
N LEU A 419 -16.71 0.17 9.58
CA LEU A 419 -16.80 0.33 11.02
C LEU A 419 -18.06 1.09 11.45
N ASP A 420 -18.36 2.21 10.78
CA ASP A 420 -19.54 3.03 11.01
C ASP A 420 -20.85 2.24 10.87
N ARG A 421 -20.95 1.41 9.82
CA ARG A 421 -22.10 0.53 9.61
C ARG A 421 -22.24 -0.55 10.67
N VAL A 422 -21.12 -1.10 11.15
CA VAL A 422 -21.13 -2.07 12.27
C VAL A 422 -21.60 -1.37 13.55
N LEU A 423 -21.02 -0.22 13.91
CA LEU A 423 -21.37 0.54 15.09
C LEU A 423 -22.85 0.97 15.10
N THR A 424 -23.38 1.38 13.94
CA THR A 424 -24.80 1.75 13.77
C THR A 424 -25.73 0.59 14.13
N GLN A 425 -25.31 -0.66 13.94
CA GLN A 425 -26.10 -1.84 14.27
C GLN A 425 -25.91 -2.34 15.71
N MET A 426 -24.88 -1.88 16.43
CA MET A 426 -24.55 -2.33 17.79
C MET A 426 -25.31 -1.57 18.89
N GLY A 427 -25.94 -0.43 18.58
CA GLY A 427 -26.66 0.40 19.54
C GLY A 427 -25.81 1.44 20.26
N THR A 428 -26.35 2.02 21.32
CA THR A 428 -25.66 3.07 22.10
C THR A 428 -24.75 2.49 23.18
N PRO A 429 -23.67 3.20 23.57
CA PRO A 429 -22.86 2.85 24.74
C PRO A 429 -23.73 2.64 25.99
N ARG A 430 -23.33 1.69 26.86
CA ARG A 430 -24.07 1.39 28.09
C ARG A 430 -23.96 2.48 29.15
N ASN A 431 -22.90 3.30 29.10
CA ASN A 431 -22.66 4.37 30.07
C ASN A 431 -23.23 5.69 29.52
N PRO A 432 -24.32 6.23 30.10
CA PRO A 432 -24.82 7.54 29.71
C PRO A 432 -23.79 8.60 30.07
N ILE A 433 -23.55 9.52 29.13
CA ILE A 433 -22.66 10.66 29.34
C ILE A 433 -23.50 11.80 29.92
N SER A 434 -23.01 12.44 30.98
CA SER A 434 -23.66 13.60 31.58
C SER A 434 -23.54 14.81 30.65
N SER A 435 -24.60 15.61 30.53
CA SER A 435 -24.59 16.87 29.78
C SER A 435 -24.02 18.05 30.56
N VAL A 436 -23.59 17.84 31.81
CA VAL A 436 -23.14 18.88 32.76
C VAL A 436 -21.78 18.59 33.41
N SER A 437 -21.15 17.45 33.10
CA SER A 437 -19.84 17.06 33.64
C SER A 437 -18.67 17.72 32.94
#